data_AF-A0A0P7WVG1-F1
#
_entry.id   AF-A0A0P7WVG1-F1
#
_cell.length_a   1.000
_cell.length_b   1.000
_cell.length_c   1.000
_cell.angle_alpha   90.00
_cell.angle_beta   90.00
_cell.angle_gamma   90.00
#
_symmetry.space_group_name_H-M   'P 1'
#
loop_
_entity.id
_entity.type
_entity.pdbx_description
1 polymer ?
#
loop_
_entity_poly.entity_id
_entity_poly.type
_entity_poly.pdbx_seq_one_letter_code
_entity_poly.pdbx_strand_id
1 'polypeptide(L)' 'MPRRKPNPEAARDAQLLEIARRQFRIETLETRNWDRLDFRDVAVWAIRAALEEAFEAGRRAGPAETQP' A
#
# COMPACT_ATOMS: atom_id res chain seq x y z
N MET A 1 25.21 -12.41 16.55
CA MET A 1 23.94 -11.64 16.53
C MET A 1 23.15 -12.10 15.30
N PRO A 2 22.04 -12.83 15.42
CA PRO A 2 21.24 -13.21 14.25
C PRO A 2 20.60 -11.95 13.65
N ARG A 3 20.84 -11.70 12.36
CA ARG A 3 20.16 -10.61 11.62
C ARG A 3 18.68 -10.99 11.50
N ARG A 4 17.79 -10.24 12.17
CA ARG A 4 16.35 -10.38 12.01
C ARG A 4 16.00 -10.07 10.56
N LYS A 5 15.49 -11.07 9.82
CA LYS A 5 14.97 -10.84 8.47
C LYS A 5 13.82 -9.83 8.59
N PRO A 6 13.77 -8.78 7.76
CA PRO A 6 12.64 -7.86 7.76
C PRO A 6 11.37 -8.66 7.41
N ASN A 7 10.29 -8.39 8.14
CA ASN A 7 8.99 -9.02 7.87
C ASN A 7 8.52 -8.55 6.48
N PRO A 8 8.36 -9.43 5.48
CA PRO A 8 7.92 -9.04 4.14
C PRO A 8 6.54 -8.36 4.17
N GLU A 9 5.69 -8.71 5.14
CA GLU A 9 4.40 -8.05 5.32
C GLU A 9 4.55 -6.60 5.77
N ALA A 10 5.52 -6.29 6.63
CA ALA A 10 5.78 -4.92 7.07
C ALA A 10 6.26 -4.03 5.91
N ALA A 11 7.04 -4.59 4.98
CA ALA A 11 7.47 -3.86 3.78
C ALA A 11 6.28 -3.60 2.83
N ARG A 12 5.42 -4.61 2.63
CA ARG A 12 4.16 -4.46 1.88
C ARG A 12 3.28 -3.37 2.50
N ASP A 13 3.06 -3.43 3.80
CA ASP A 13 2.14 -2.52 4.51
C ASP A 13 2.65 -1.08 4.50
N ALA A 14 3.98 -0.88 4.63
CA ALA A 14 4.59 0.44 4.48
C ALA A 14 4.36 1.03 3.08
N GLN A 15 4.48 0.20 2.04
CA GLN A 15 4.26 0.62 0.66
C GLN A 15 2.79 0.94 0.37
N LEU A 16 1.87 0.13 0.88
CA LEU A 16 0.42 0.40 0.79
C LEU A 16 0.07 1.71 1.50
N LEU A 17 0.64 1.95 2.67
CA LEU A 17 0.43 3.19 3.42
C LEU A 17 0.96 4.42 2.68
N GLU A 18 2.12 4.30 2.01
CA GLU A 18 2.67 5.37 1.20
C GLU A 18 1.76 5.72 0.01
N ILE A 19 1.25 4.71 -0.71
CA ILE A 19 0.30 4.91 -1.80
C ILE A 19 -0.97 5.59 -1.28
N ALA A 20 -1.50 5.12 -0.14
CA ALA A 20 -2.70 5.69 0.46
C ALA A 20 -2.52 7.15 0.91
N ARG A 21 -1.34 7.51 1.44
CA ARG A 21 -0.96 8.89 1.78
C ARG A 21 -0.95 9.79 0.55
N ARG A 22 -0.36 9.32 -0.56
CA ARG A 22 -0.23 10.08 -1.80
C ARG A 22 -1.57 10.27 -2.49
N GLN A 23 -2.34 9.19 -2.65
CA GLN A 23 -3.56 9.19 -3.46
C GLN A 23 -4.80 9.66 -2.68
N PHE A 24 -4.87 9.35 -1.39
CA PHE A 24 -6.07 9.60 -0.61
C PHE A 24 -5.86 10.54 0.58
N ARG A 25 -4.61 10.95 0.87
CA ARG A 25 -4.27 11.87 1.97
C ARG A 25 -4.68 11.36 3.37
N ILE A 26 -4.58 10.05 3.63
CA ILE A 26 -4.70 9.50 5.00
C ILE A 26 -3.37 9.22 5.65
N GLU A 27 -3.37 9.28 6.96
CA GLU A 27 -2.21 9.02 7.80
C GLU A 27 -2.02 7.53 8.14
N THR A 28 -3.11 6.74 8.16
CA THR A 28 -3.14 5.32 8.54
C THR A 28 -4.17 4.53 7.72
N LEU A 29 -3.92 3.23 7.58
CA LEU A 29 -4.86 2.23 7.04
C LEU A 29 -5.54 1.41 8.13
N GLU A 30 -5.22 1.67 9.41
CA GLU A 30 -5.87 1.02 10.55
C GLU A 30 -7.28 1.58 10.76
N THR A 31 -8.22 0.70 11.10
CA THR A 31 -9.58 1.09 11.48
C THR A 31 -9.58 1.82 12.82
N ARG A 32 -10.20 3.00 12.86
CA ARG A 32 -10.23 3.86 14.06
C ARG A 32 -11.57 3.82 14.80
N ASN A 33 -12.56 3.11 14.26
CA ASN A 33 -13.93 3.00 14.77
C ASN A 33 -14.57 4.39 14.99
N TRP A 34 -14.30 5.32 14.07
CA TRP A 34 -14.87 6.65 14.11
C TRP A 34 -15.21 7.11 12.69
N ASP A 35 -16.49 7.35 12.42
CA ASP A 35 -17.02 7.48 11.06
C ASP A 35 -16.21 8.40 10.17
N ARG A 36 -15.84 9.60 10.66
CA ARG A 36 -15.12 10.60 9.87
C ARG A 36 -13.67 10.23 9.55
N LEU A 37 -13.07 9.28 10.27
CA LEU A 37 -11.72 8.80 10.00
C LEU A 37 -11.70 7.54 9.13
N ASP A 38 -12.75 6.73 9.20
CA ASP A 38 -12.84 5.46 8.48
C ASP A 38 -13.60 5.57 7.15
N PHE A 39 -14.56 6.50 7.03
CA PHE A 39 -15.30 6.76 5.79
C PHE A 39 -14.87 8.06 5.14
N ARG A 40 -14.51 7.97 3.85
CA ARG A 40 -13.91 9.08 3.10
C ARG A 40 -14.45 9.13 1.69
N ASP A 41 -14.83 10.32 1.26
CA ASP A 41 -15.15 10.59 -0.13
C ASP A 41 -13.86 10.62 -0.94
N VAL A 42 -13.74 9.68 -1.87
CA VAL A 42 -12.56 9.51 -2.73
C VAL A 42 -12.97 9.63 -4.18
N ALA A 43 -12.20 10.40 -4.95
CA ALA A 43 -12.46 10.51 -6.37
C ALA A 43 -12.10 9.21 -7.09
N VAL A 44 -12.91 8.83 -8.09
CA VAL A 44 -12.72 7.59 -8.86
C VAL A 44 -11.35 7.53 -9.56
N TRP A 45 -10.79 8.67 -9.96
CA TRP A 45 -9.46 8.74 -10.56
C TRP A 45 -8.35 8.48 -9.53
N ALA A 46 -8.52 8.89 -8.27
CA ALA A 46 -7.56 8.60 -7.21
C ALA A 46 -7.57 7.11 -6.84
N ILE A 47 -8.76 6.47 -6.83
CA ILE A 47 -8.87 5.02 -6.65
C ILE A 47 -8.10 4.30 -7.76
N ARG A 48 -8.34 4.68 -9.02
CA ARG A 48 -7.64 4.09 -10.17
C ARG A 48 -6.11 4.23 -10.04
N ALA A 49 -5.62 5.43 -9.74
CA ALA A 49 -4.19 5.68 -9.58
C ALA A 49 -3.57 4.86 -8.44
N ALA A 50 -4.26 4.72 -7.30
CA ALA A 50 -3.80 3.89 -6.19
C ALA A 50 -3.70 2.40 -6.57
N LEU A 51 -4.68 1.88 -7.32
CA LEU A 51 -4.67 0.49 -7.79
C LEU A 51 -3.55 0.23 -8.81
N GLU A 52 -3.36 1.14 -9.76
CA GLU A 52 -2.25 1.08 -10.73
C GLU A 52 -0.90 1.09 -10.00
N GLU A 53 -0.69 1.99 -9.04
CA GLU A 53 0.55 2.04 -8.25
C GLU A 53 0.78 0.79 -7.41
N ALA A 54 -0.26 0.27 -6.76
CA ALA A 54 -0.15 -0.94 -5.95
C ALA A 54 0.19 -2.17 -6.82
N PHE A 55 -0.42 -2.28 -7.99
CA PHE A 55 -0.12 -3.33 -8.96
C PHE A 55 1.33 -3.26 -9.44
N GLU A 56 1.79 -2.08 -9.87
CA GLU A 56 3.17 -1.87 -10.30
C GLU A 56 4.18 -2.19 -9.21
N ALA A 57 3.90 -1.78 -7.99
CA ALA A 57 4.79 -2.02 -6.86
C ALA A 57 4.84 -3.51 -6.49
N GLY A 58 3.71 -4.23 -6.61
CA GLY A 58 3.66 -5.69 -6.52
C GLY A 58 4.47 -6.39 -7.62
N ARG A 59 4.36 -5.94 -8.88
CA ARG A 59 5.15 -6.49 -10.00
C ARG A 59 6.65 -6.34 -9.79
N ARG A 60 7.09 -5.19 -9.27
CA ARG A 60 8.52 -4.92 -8.98
C ARG A 60 9.07 -5.72 -7.79
N ALA A 61 8.20 -6.10 -6.85
CA ALA A 61 8.57 -6.88 -5.68
C ALA A 61 8.67 -8.39 -5.96
N GLY A 62 8.06 -8.87 -7.06
CA GLY A 62 8.20 -10.24 -7.52
C GLY A 62 9.63 -10.55 -7.99
N PRO A 63 10.06 -11.83 -7.96
CA PRO A 63 11.34 -12.22 -8.54
C PRO A 63 11.38 -11.85 -10.04
N ALA A 64 12.52 -11.34 -10.51
CA ALA A 64 12.73 -10.94 -11.90
C ALA A 64 12.71 -12.11 -12.92
N GLU A 65 12.30 -13.32 -12.51
CA GLU A 65 12.35 -14.52 -13.32
C GLU A 65 10.98 -15.18 -13.44
N THR A 66 10.29 -14.80 -14.52
CA THR A 66 9.68 -15.80 -15.40
C THR A 66 10.34 -15.61 -16.77
N GLN A 67 11.48 -16.26 -16.96
CA GLN A 67 11.88 -16.86 -18.24
C GLN A 67 11.56 -18.36 -18.11
N PRO A 68 11.06 -19.05 -19.15
CA PRO A 68 11.31 -18.83 -20.58
C PRO A 68 10.17 -18.14 -21.35
#